data_AF-A0A0M3DBI1-F1
#
_entry.id   AF-A0A0M3DBI1-F1
#
_cell.length_a   1.000
_cell.length_b   1.000
_cell.length_c   1.000
_cell.angle_alpha   90.00
_cell.angle_beta   90.00
_cell.angle_gamma   90.00
#
_symmetry.space_group_name_H-M   'P 1'
#
loop_
_entity.id
_entity.type
_entity.pdbx_description
1 polymer ?
#
loop_
_entity_poly.entity_id
_entity_poly.type
_entity_poly.pdbx_seq_one_letter_code
_entity_poly.pdbx_strand_id
1 'polypeptide(L)' 'MQFGKGLENKVKAENVIVLFSDFDVDGSGKNPVLEPNSTYTDYNWVLIRDDKSKNWKIDDCGY' A
#
# COMPACT_ATOMS: atom_id res chain seq x y z
N MET A 1 -3.17 11.29 -12.94
CA MET A 1 -2.85 10.95 -11.54
C MET A 1 -2.25 12.18 -10.89
N GLN A 2 -3.04 12.87 -10.07
CA GLN A 2 -2.61 14.03 -9.31
C GLN A 2 -1.99 13.50 -8.01
N PHE A 3 -0.66 13.46 -7.97
CA PHE A 3 0.24 13.24 -6.84
C PHE A 3 -0.28 12.43 -5.64
N GLY A 4 0.24 11.20 -5.46
CA GLY A 4 0.01 10.43 -4.22
C GLY A 4 0.53 11.15 -2.96
N LYS A 5 0.02 10.75 -1.79
CA LYS A 5 0.25 11.37 -0.47
C LYS A 5 1.71 11.53 -0.06
N GLY A 6 2.67 10.91 -0.76
CA GLY A 6 4.11 11.15 -0.55
C GLY A 6 4.52 12.63 -0.61
N LEU A 7 3.85 13.44 -1.44
CA LEU A 7 4.07 14.90 -1.50
C LEU A 7 3.47 15.64 -0.29
N GLU A 8 2.31 15.21 0.21
CA GLU A 8 1.67 15.79 1.41
C GLU A 8 2.46 15.46 2.68
N ASN A 9 3.01 14.25 2.75
CA ASN A 9 3.79 13.76 3.89
C ASN A 9 5.24 14.28 3.91
N LYS A 10 5.67 15.04 2.90
CA LYS A 10 7.06 15.55 2.74
C LYS A 10 8.11 14.43 2.78
N VAL A 11 7.75 13.23 2.34
CA VAL A 11 8.63 12.06 2.35
C VAL A 11 9.59 12.15 1.16
N LYS A 12 10.87 11.85 1.40
CA LYS A 12 11.87 11.80 0.33
C LYS A 12 11.56 10.62 -0.59
N ALA A 13 11.77 10.80 -1.91
CA ALA A 13 11.49 9.74 -2.89
C ALA A 13 12.20 8.41 -2.58
N GLU A 14 13.43 8.44 -2.05
CA GLU A 14 14.20 7.25 -1.62
C GLU A 14 13.61 6.48 -0.42
N ASN A 15 12.59 7.07 0.20
CA ASN A 15 11.85 6.53 1.32
C ASN A 15 10.40 6.20 0.94
N VAL A 16 10.12 6.03 -0.36
CA VAL A 16 8.84 5.58 -0.88
C VAL A 16 9.07 4.34 -1.74
N ILE A 17 8.25 3.31 -1.54
CA ILE A 17 8.15 2.13 -2.42
C ILE A 17 6.69 1.99 -2.86
N VAL A 18 6.49 1.67 -4.14
CA VAL A 18 5.19 1.24 -4.67
C VAL A 18 5.33 -0.22 -5.11
N LEU A 19 4.47 -1.09 -4.57
CA LEU A 19 4.38 -2.51 -4.93
C LEU A 19 3.04 -2.77 -5.59
N PHE A 20 3.03 -3.70 -6.54
CA PHE A 20 1.82 -4.24 -7.14
C PHE A 20 1.77 -5.74 -6.87
N SER A 21 0.61 -6.24 -6.48
CA SER A 21 0.44 -7.64 -6.11
C SER A 21 -0.86 -8.22 -6.65
N ASP A 22 -0.78 -9.50 -6.97
CA ASP A 22 -1.94 -10.35 -7.25
C ASP A 22 -2.10 -11.32 -6.06
N PHE A 23 -3.30 -11.38 -5.48
CA PHE A 23 -3.57 -12.24 -4.32
C PHE A 23 -5.06 -12.55 -4.14
N ASP A 24 -5.33 -13.65 -3.44
CA ASP A 24 -6.67 -14.08 -3.04
C ASP A 24 -6.98 -13.69 -1.59
N VAL A 25 -8.24 -13.34 -1.32
CA VAL A 25 -8.74 -13.02 0.02
C VAL A 25 -9.61 -14.16 0.52
N ASP A 26 -9.30 -14.66 1.72
CA ASP A 26 -10.08 -15.73 2.33
C ASP A 26 -11.53 -15.30 2.65
N GLY A 27 -12.39 -16.28 2.89
CA GLY A 27 -13.80 -16.04 3.19
C GLY A 27 -14.09 -15.59 4.63
N SER A 28 -13.08 -15.29 5.44
CA SER A 28 -13.29 -15.01 6.87
C SER A 28 -13.96 -13.66 7.14
N GLY A 29 -13.88 -12.72 6.20
CA GLY A 29 -14.46 -11.38 6.33
C GLY A 29 -13.87 -10.54 7.47
N LYS A 30 -12.68 -10.90 7.96
CA LYS A 30 -12.03 -10.19 9.10
C LYS A 30 -11.38 -8.88 8.69
N ASN A 31 -11.02 -8.73 7.41
CA ASN A 31 -10.44 -7.50 6.90
C ASN A 31 -11.58 -6.54 6.48
N PRO A 32 -11.65 -5.32 7.04
CA PRO A 32 -12.71 -4.37 6.71
C PRO A 32 -12.54 -3.67 5.34
N VAL A 33 -11.37 -3.83 4.70
CA VAL A 33 -11.02 -3.17 3.42
C VAL A 33 -11.10 -4.15 2.26
N LEU A 34 -10.69 -5.40 2.46
CA LEU A 34 -10.59 -6.42 1.41
C LEU A 34 -11.85 -7.29 1.40
N GLU A 35 -12.48 -7.40 0.23
CA GLU A 35 -13.69 -8.19 0.06
C GLU A 35 -13.38 -9.70 0.23
N PRO A 36 -14.06 -10.43 1.13
CA PRO A 36 -13.84 -11.87 1.28
C PRO A 36 -14.22 -12.67 0.03
N ASN A 37 -13.52 -13.80 -0.20
CA ASN A 37 -13.69 -14.67 -1.37
C ASN A 37 -13.48 -13.95 -2.72
N SER A 38 -12.53 -13.02 -2.79
CA SER A 38 -12.20 -12.28 -4.00
C SER A 38 -10.74 -12.46 -4.40
N THR A 39 -10.45 -12.16 -5.68
CA THR A 39 -9.10 -12.08 -6.22
C THR A 39 -8.81 -10.65 -6.62
N TYR A 40 -7.68 -10.13 -6.15
CA TYR A 40 -7.15 -8.82 -6.55
C TYR A 40 -5.97 -9.03 -7.51
N THR A 41 -5.86 -8.18 -8.52
CA THR A 41 -4.80 -8.20 -9.53
C THR A 41 -4.29 -6.79 -9.75
N ASP A 42 -2.98 -6.57 -9.80
CA ASP A 42 -2.36 -5.24 -9.86
C ASP A 42 -2.78 -4.31 -8.70
N TYR A 43 -3.07 -4.87 -7.53
CA TYR A 43 -3.43 -4.05 -6.36
C TYR A 43 -2.20 -3.36 -5.79
N ASN A 44 -2.27 -2.03 -5.62
CA ASN A 44 -1.11 -1.24 -5.25
C ASN A 44 -0.97 -1.09 -3.73
N TRP A 45 0.28 -1.08 -3.27
CA TRP A 45 0.68 -0.77 -1.90
C TRP A 45 1.70 0.36 -1.94
N VAL A 46 1.45 1.43 -1.18
CA VAL A 46 2.40 2.53 -0.97
C VAL A 46 3.04 2.34 0.39
N LEU A 47 4.36 2.13 0.41
CA LEU A 47 5.14 1.99 1.62
C LEU A 47 6.01 3.23 1.81
N ILE A 48 6.02 3.77 3.03
CA ILE A 48 6.90 4.87 3.42
C ILE A 48 7.78 4.50 4.61
N ARG A 49 8.89 5.21 4.77
CA ARG A 49 9.71 5.23 5.99
C ARG A 49 10.23 6.64 6.26
N ASP A 50 10.60 6.94 7.49
CA ASP A 50 11.12 8.28 7.81
C ASP A 50 12.55 8.47 7.27
N ASP A 51 13.39 7.45 7.44
CA ASP A 51 14.79 7.42 6.99
C ASP A 51 15.28 5.98 6.77
N LYS A 52 16.50 5.82 6.23
CA LYS A 52 17.08 4.52 5.85
C LYS A 52 17.22 3.52 7.00
N SER A 53 17.23 3.99 8.25
CA SER A 53 17.33 3.16 9.46
C SER A 53 15.97 2.70 10.01
N LYS A 54 14.85 3.22 9.48
CA LYS A 54 13.51 2.90 9.96
C LYS A 54 12.84 1.82 9.12
N ASN A 55 11.91 1.13 9.76
CA ASN A 55 11.06 0.14 9.12
C ASN A 55 10.08 0.82 8.16
N TRP A 56 9.77 0.12 7.07
CA TRP A 56 8.70 0.48 6.16
C TRP A 56 7.33 0.29 6.82
N LYS A 57 6.40 1.18 6.49
CA LYS A 57 4.99 1.12 6.89
C LYS A 57 4.11 1.31 5.67
N ILE A 58 2.94 0.69 5.65
CA ILE A 58 1.93 0.96 4.63
C ILE A 58 1.34 2.35 4.91
N ASP A 59 1.43 3.23 3.92
CA ASP A 59 0.82 4.57 3.91
C ASP A 59 -0.54 4.54 3.23
N ASP A 60 -0.64 3.78 2.13
CA ASP A 60 -1.87 3.65 1.35
C ASP A 60 -1.92 2.31 0.59
N CYS A 61 -3.12 1.90 0.20
CA CYS A 61 -3.34 0.74 -0.65
C CYS A 61 -4.68 0.83 -1.38
N GLY A 62 -4.76 0.31 -2.60
CA GLY A 62 -5.99 0.40 -3.37
C GLY A 62 -5.84 0.14 -4.86
N TYR A 63 -6.84 0.63 -5.60
CA TYR A 63 -6.84 0.87 -7.05
C TYR A 63 -7.04 2.36 -7.32
#